data_AF-A0A838G9Y5-F1
#
_entry.id   AF-A0A838G9Y5-F1
#
_cell.length_a   1.000
_cell.length_b   1.000
_cell.length_c   1.000
_cell.angle_alpha   90.00
_cell.angle_beta   90.00
_cell.angle_gamma   90.00
#
_symmetry.space_group_name_H-M   'P 1'
#
loop_
_entity.id
_entity.type
_entity.pdbx_description
1 polymer ?
#
loop_
_entity_poly.entity_id
_entity_poly.type
_entity_poly.pdbx_seq_one_letter_code
_entity_poly.pdbx_strand_id
1 'polypeptide(L)'
;ATAARKAQRGTGRDRLLVRLMLGALCLLTLTVVASALFRMHVYEQAYGFTRLRVLVSVFEGWLGLVVVLVLVAGIRLDGRWLPRVAATAGAAALLGLALVNPDGYIAQRNVERFVETGKADWSYLAGLSADAVPALRQLPPRAQACVFGAPAPRDDDWLEWNLGRARSGQTTLDASEGCTAR
;
A
#
# COMPACT_ATOMS: atom_id res chain seq x y z
N ALA A 1 -6.14 8.64 -44.19
CA ALA A 1 -6.35 7.73 -43.05
C ALA A 1 -7.30 6.57 -43.40
N THR A 2 -6.97 5.79 -44.43
CA THR A 2 -7.81 4.75 -45.03
C THR A 2 -7.54 3.33 -44.48
N ALA A 3 -6.52 3.16 -43.62
CA ALA A 3 -6.17 1.87 -43.02
C ALA A 3 -7.16 1.38 -41.94
N ALA A 4 -7.89 2.29 -41.28
CA ALA A 4 -8.83 1.94 -40.21
C ALA A 4 -10.09 1.19 -40.69
N ARG A 5 -10.41 1.24 -41.99
CA ARG A 5 -11.60 0.59 -42.56
C ARG A 5 -11.39 -0.89 -42.94
N LYS A 6 -10.15 -1.38 -43.03
CA LYS A 6 -9.86 -2.74 -43.54
C LYS A 6 -9.80 -3.84 -42.47
N ALA A 7 -9.82 -3.47 -41.18
CA ALA A 7 -9.90 -4.43 -40.06
C ALA A 7 -11.35 -4.83 -39.71
N GLN A 8 -12.36 -4.24 -40.36
CA GLN A 8 -13.78 -4.56 -40.10
C GLN A 8 -14.28 -5.85 -40.78
N ARG A 9 -13.41 -6.63 -41.43
CA ARG A 9 -13.75 -7.95 -42.00
C ARG A 9 -13.19 -9.13 -41.18
N GLY A 10 -13.13 -9.00 -39.86
CA GLY A 10 -12.87 -10.14 -38.99
C GLY A 10 -14.07 -11.09 -38.98
N THR A 11 -13.87 -12.31 -39.49
CA THR A 11 -14.83 -13.41 -39.34
C THR A 11 -15.13 -13.67 -37.86
N GLY A 12 -16.22 -14.39 -37.53
CA GLY A 12 -16.53 -14.71 -36.13
C GLY A 12 -15.36 -15.38 -35.38
N ARG A 13 -14.50 -16.11 -36.12
CA ARG A 13 -13.26 -16.72 -35.61
C ARG A 13 -12.22 -15.71 -35.16
N ASP A 14 -11.99 -14.61 -35.88
CA ASP A 14 -10.99 -13.60 -35.48
C ASP A 14 -11.40 -12.89 -34.19
N ARG A 15 -12.70 -12.58 -34.03
CA ARG A 15 -13.22 -12.00 -32.80
C ARG A 15 -13.12 -12.96 -31.61
N LEU A 16 -13.32 -14.26 -31.86
CA LEU A 16 -13.15 -15.28 -30.82
C LEU A 16 -11.69 -15.42 -30.41
N LEU A 17 -10.75 -15.46 -31.38
CA LEU A 17 -9.32 -15.52 -31.11
C LEU A 17 -8.83 -14.32 -30.30
N VAL A 18 -9.24 -13.10 -30.68
CA VAL A 18 -8.89 -11.88 -29.93
C VAL A 18 -9.42 -11.95 -28.50
N ARG A 19 -10.65 -12.42 -28.28
CA ARG A 19 -11.22 -12.58 -26.92
C ARG A 19 -10.48 -13.62 -26.10
N LEU A 20 -10.10 -14.75 -26.71
CA LEU A 20 -9.33 -15.80 -26.03
C LEU A 20 -7.95 -15.29 -25.63
N MET A 21 -7.23 -14.62 -26.55
CA MET A 21 -5.90 -14.07 -26.27
C MET A 21 -5.96 -12.96 -25.21
N LEU A 22 -6.94 -12.05 -25.30
CA LEU A 22 -7.15 -11.01 -24.30
C LEU A 22 -7.51 -11.62 -22.93
N GLY A 23 -8.42 -12.58 -22.92
CA GLY A 23 -8.83 -13.29 -21.71
C GLY A 23 -7.64 -14.02 -21.06
N ALA A 24 -6.85 -14.74 -21.84
CA ALA A 24 -5.64 -15.40 -21.37
C ALA A 24 -4.62 -14.41 -20.81
N LEU A 25 -4.38 -13.29 -21.49
CA LEU A 25 -3.47 -12.24 -21.02
C LEU A 25 -3.95 -11.65 -19.69
N CYS A 26 -5.24 -11.27 -19.60
CA CYS A 26 -5.82 -10.76 -18.35
C CYS A 26 -5.73 -11.77 -17.21
N LEU A 27 -6.02 -13.05 -17.47
CA LEU A 27 -5.92 -14.11 -16.46
C LEU A 27 -4.48 -14.28 -15.96
N LEU A 28 -3.50 -14.29 -16.87
CA LEU A 28 -2.09 -14.34 -16.48
C LEU A 28 -1.68 -13.14 -15.63
N THR A 29 -2.11 -11.93 -16.02
CA THR A 29 -1.85 -10.72 -15.22
C THR A 29 -2.51 -10.79 -13.85
N LEU A 30 -3.75 -11.26 -13.74
CA LEU A 30 -4.44 -11.44 -12.44
C LEU A 30 -3.71 -12.44 -11.54
N THR A 31 -3.19 -13.53 -12.10
CA THR A 31 -2.37 -14.49 -11.35
C THR A 31 -1.10 -13.84 -10.78
N VAL A 32 -0.43 -12.98 -11.57
CA VAL A 32 0.75 -12.25 -11.11
C VAL A 32 0.39 -11.28 -9.98
N VAL A 33 -0.71 -10.52 -10.12
CA VAL A 33 -1.19 -9.60 -9.07
C VAL A 33 -1.55 -10.36 -7.79
N ALA A 34 -2.25 -11.49 -7.90
CA ALA A 34 -2.60 -12.32 -6.76
C ALA A 34 -1.36 -12.87 -6.05
N SER A 35 -0.34 -13.30 -6.80
CA SER A 35 0.94 -13.75 -6.26
C SER A 35 1.69 -12.63 -5.53
N ALA A 36 1.73 -11.43 -6.11
CA ALA A 36 2.36 -10.26 -5.50
C ALA A 36 1.67 -9.87 -4.19
N LEU A 37 0.33 -9.75 -4.20
CA LEU A 37 -0.46 -9.43 -3.00
C LEU A 37 -0.29 -10.49 -1.90
N PHE A 38 -0.29 -11.77 -2.25
CA PHE A 38 -0.06 -12.85 -1.28
C PHE A 38 1.33 -12.75 -0.65
N ARG A 39 2.36 -12.56 -1.48
CA ARG A 39 3.73 -12.40 -1.01
C ARG A 39 3.86 -11.18 -0.10
N MET A 40 3.20 -10.07 -0.46
CA MET A 40 3.20 -8.85 0.32
C MET A 40 2.53 -9.03 1.69
N HIS A 41 1.37 -9.69 1.70
CA HIS A 41 0.63 -9.98 2.92
C HIS A 41 1.46 -10.85 3.89
N VAL A 42 2.13 -11.88 3.37
CA VAL A 42 3.03 -12.73 4.15
C VAL A 42 4.20 -11.91 4.73
N TYR A 43 4.74 -10.95 3.98
CA TYR A 43 5.82 -10.09 4.46
C TYR A 43 5.38 -9.09 5.53
N GLU A 44 4.15 -8.57 5.46
CA GLU A 44 3.59 -7.71 6.50
C GLU A 44 3.37 -8.47 7.81
N GLN A 45 2.87 -9.70 7.75
CA GLN A 45 2.73 -10.55 8.94
C GLN A 45 4.10 -10.90 9.54
N ALA A 46 5.10 -11.21 8.71
CA ALA A 46 6.41 -11.63 9.17
C ALA A 46 7.24 -10.48 9.75
N TYR A 47 7.21 -9.29 9.14
CA TYR A 47 8.12 -8.17 9.47
C TYR A 47 7.42 -6.93 10.03
N GLY A 48 6.09 -6.85 10.01
CA GLY A 48 5.34 -5.67 10.38
C GLY A 48 4.84 -4.86 9.18
N PHE A 49 3.83 -4.03 9.45
CA PHE A 49 3.22 -3.15 8.46
C PHE A 49 4.01 -1.85 8.34
N THR A 50 4.22 -1.39 7.10
CA THR A 50 4.82 -0.06 6.85
C THR A 50 4.01 0.73 5.82
N ARG A 51 4.18 2.06 5.80
CA ARG A 51 3.51 2.98 4.86
C ARG A 51 3.67 2.55 3.40
N LEU A 52 4.91 2.26 3.00
CA LEU A 52 5.23 1.85 1.62
C LEU A 52 4.50 0.55 1.26
N ARG A 53 4.47 -0.41 2.18
CA ARG A 53 3.88 -1.73 1.94
C ARG A 53 2.37 -1.67 1.75
N VAL A 54 1.68 -0.96 2.65
CA VAL A 54 0.25 -0.72 2.56
C VAL A 54 -0.10 0.02 1.27
N LEU A 55 0.67 1.05 0.92
CA LEU A 55 0.43 1.83 -0.30
C LEU A 55 0.61 0.97 -1.56
N VAL A 56 1.64 0.13 -1.62
CA VAL A 56 1.86 -0.82 -2.71
C VAL A 56 0.71 -1.83 -2.80
N SER A 57 0.26 -2.41 -1.69
CA SER A 57 -0.86 -3.36 -1.70
C SER A 57 -2.17 -2.74 -2.18
N VAL A 58 -2.48 -1.51 -1.79
CA VAL A 58 -3.67 -0.78 -2.28
C VAL A 58 -3.54 -0.51 -3.78
N PHE A 59 -2.36 -0.10 -4.24
CA PHE A 59 -2.10 0.16 -5.66
C PHE A 59 -2.19 -1.11 -6.51
N GLU A 60 -1.64 -2.23 -6.04
CA GLU A 60 -1.75 -3.53 -6.71
C GLU A 60 -3.20 -4.02 -6.77
N GLY A 61 -3.97 -3.83 -5.70
CA GLY A 61 -5.41 -4.11 -5.70
C GLY A 61 -6.16 -3.28 -6.74
N TRP A 62 -5.83 -1.99 -6.86
CA TRP A 62 -6.38 -1.12 -7.90
C TRP A 62 -5.99 -1.57 -9.31
N LEU A 63 -4.74 -1.97 -9.55
CA LEU A 63 -4.31 -2.55 -10.83
C LEU A 63 -5.09 -3.83 -11.16
N GLY A 64 -5.28 -4.72 -10.18
CA GLY A 64 -6.11 -5.91 -10.33
C GLY A 64 -7.54 -5.56 -10.76
N LEU A 65 -8.14 -4.55 -10.14
CA LEU A 65 -9.46 -4.04 -10.53
C LEU A 65 -9.46 -3.52 -11.97
N VAL A 66 -8.44 -2.74 -12.38
CA VAL A 66 -8.32 -2.25 -13.76
C VAL A 66 -8.24 -3.41 -14.76
N VAL A 67 -7.48 -4.47 -14.45
CA VAL A 67 -7.39 -5.66 -15.31
C VAL A 67 -8.76 -6.36 -15.43
N VAL A 68 -9.51 -6.47 -14.33
CA VAL A 68 -10.89 -6.99 -14.36
C VAL A 68 -11.80 -6.11 -15.23
N LEU A 69 -11.70 -4.79 -15.12
CA LEU A 69 -12.47 -3.86 -15.96
C LEU A 69 -12.13 -4.04 -17.45
N VAL A 70 -10.84 -4.24 -17.78
CA VAL A 70 -10.39 -4.51 -19.15
C VAL A 70 -10.97 -5.83 -19.67
N LEU A 71 -10.98 -6.88 -18.84
CA LEU A 71 -11.58 -8.16 -19.19
C LEU A 71 -13.08 -8.01 -19.49
N VAL A 72 -13.80 -7.27 -18.64
CA VAL A 72 -15.25 -7.00 -18.81
C VAL A 72 -15.51 -6.16 -20.07
N ALA A 73 -14.71 -5.13 -20.34
CA ALA A 73 -14.81 -4.32 -21.54
C ALA A 73 -14.54 -5.14 -22.82
N GLY A 74 -13.57 -6.06 -22.77
CA GLY A 74 -13.26 -7.00 -23.85
C GLY A 74 -14.42 -7.95 -24.17
N ILE A 75 -15.16 -8.39 -23.15
CA ILE A 75 -16.37 -9.22 -23.31
C ILE A 75 -17.52 -8.39 -23.90
N ARG A 76 -17.74 -7.17 -23.38
CA ARG A 76 -18.83 -6.28 -23.80
C ARG A 76 -18.57 -5.57 -25.14
N LEU A 77 -17.35 -5.61 -25.66
CA LEU A 77 -16.89 -4.86 -26.86
C LEU A 77 -17.12 -3.34 -26.76
N ASP A 78 -17.30 -2.82 -25.54
CA ASP A 78 -17.44 -1.39 -25.26
C ASP A 78 -16.52 -1.00 -24.11
N GLY A 79 -15.53 -0.16 -24.43
CA GLY A 79 -14.49 0.31 -23.51
C GLY A 79 -14.54 1.81 -23.22
N ARG A 80 -15.57 2.54 -23.69
CA ARG A 80 -15.59 4.02 -23.56
C ARG A 80 -15.72 4.49 -22.11
N TRP A 81 -16.27 3.65 -21.24
CA TRP A 81 -16.48 3.89 -19.81
C TRP A 81 -15.26 3.50 -18.95
N LEU A 82 -14.37 2.66 -19.49
CA LEU A 82 -13.22 2.08 -18.77
C LEU A 82 -12.29 3.14 -18.13
N PRO A 83 -11.77 4.15 -18.85
CA PRO A 83 -10.83 5.09 -18.26
C PRO A 83 -11.48 5.93 -17.15
N ARG A 84 -12.78 6.24 -17.28
CA ARG A 84 -13.51 7.00 -16.26
C ARG A 84 -13.69 6.19 -14.98
N VAL A 85 -14.07 4.91 -15.11
CA VAL A 85 -14.23 4.04 -13.94
C VAL A 85 -12.90 3.71 -13.28
N ALA A 86 -11.84 3.46 -14.06
CA ALA A 86 -10.50 3.26 -13.52
C ALA A 86 -9.99 4.47 -12.74
N ALA A 87 -10.15 5.69 -13.29
CA ALA A 87 -9.72 6.92 -12.63
C ALA A 87 -10.53 7.23 -11.37
N THR A 88 -11.87 7.07 -11.42
CA THR A 88 -12.72 7.27 -10.25
C THR A 88 -12.45 6.24 -9.16
N ALA A 89 -12.18 4.98 -9.51
CA ALA A 89 -11.77 3.96 -8.56
C ALA A 89 -10.41 4.28 -7.91
N GLY A 90 -9.46 4.82 -8.68
CA GLY A 90 -8.16 5.24 -8.14
C GLY A 90 -8.29 6.41 -7.18
N ALA A 91 -9.08 7.42 -7.54
CA ALA A 91 -9.38 8.55 -6.66
C ALA A 91 -10.11 8.08 -5.38
N ALA A 92 -11.09 7.18 -5.51
CA ALA A 92 -11.80 6.61 -4.37
C ALA A 92 -10.87 5.79 -3.46
N ALA A 93 -9.91 5.04 -4.02
CA ALA A 93 -8.92 4.31 -3.25
C ALA A 93 -8.00 5.25 -2.46
N LEU A 94 -7.54 6.35 -3.06
CA LEU A 94 -6.74 7.36 -2.38
C LEU A 94 -7.53 8.08 -1.27
N LEU A 95 -8.79 8.43 -1.55
CA LEU A 95 -9.68 9.02 -0.55
C LEU A 95 -9.95 8.04 0.60
N GLY A 96 -10.19 6.76 0.28
CA GLY A 96 -10.34 5.70 1.28
C GLY A 96 -9.09 5.56 2.14
N LEU A 97 -7.90 5.57 1.54
CA LEU A 97 -6.63 5.53 2.27
C LEU A 97 -6.49 6.75 3.20
N ALA A 98 -6.82 7.95 2.73
CA ALA A 98 -6.78 9.15 3.55
C ALA A 98 -7.79 9.11 4.71
N LEU A 99 -8.99 8.54 4.50
CA LEU A 99 -10.03 8.42 5.52
C LEU A 99 -9.72 7.37 6.59
N VAL A 100 -9.09 6.25 6.21
CA VAL A 100 -8.77 5.15 7.14
C VAL A 100 -7.67 5.54 8.14
N ASN A 101 -6.96 6.64 7.90
CA ASN A 101 -5.77 7.04 8.64
C ASN A 101 -4.70 5.93 8.62
N PRO A 102 -3.85 5.89 7.57
CA PRO A 102 -2.96 4.76 7.34
C PRO A 102 -1.97 4.59 8.50
N ASP A 103 -1.53 5.68 9.13
CA ASP A 103 -0.61 5.63 10.26
C ASP A 103 -1.29 5.03 11.51
N GLY A 104 -2.55 5.38 11.80
CA GLY A 104 -3.34 4.75 12.86
C GLY A 104 -3.56 3.25 12.63
N TYR A 105 -3.92 2.87 11.40
CA TYR A 105 -4.11 1.46 11.02
C TYR A 105 -2.81 0.65 11.13
N ILE A 106 -1.70 1.19 10.64
CA ILE A 106 -0.37 0.57 10.72
C ILE A 106 0.05 0.39 12.18
N ALA A 107 -0.17 1.40 13.03
CA ALA A 107 0.15 1.32 14.45
C ALA A 107 -0.62 0.20 15.13
N GLN A 108 -1.95 0.16 14.96
CA GLN A 108 -2.80 -0.87 15.56
C GLN A 108 -2.34 -2.29 15.18
N ARG A 109 -2.09 -2.55 13.90
CA ARG A 109 -1.65 -3.87 13.43
C ARG A 109 -0.28 -4.27 13.97
N ASN A 110 0.64 -3.32 14.11
CA ASN A 110 1.94 -3.59 14.71
C ASN A 110 1.84 -3.81 16.23
N VAL A 111 0.91 -3.14 16.93
CA VAL A 111 0.63 -3.40 18.35
C VAL A 111 0.08 -4.81 18.55
N GLU A 112 -0.93 -5.20 17.75
CA GLU A 112 -1.52 -6.55 17.79
C GLU A 112 -0.44 -7.62 17.55
N ARG A 113 0.39 -7.43 16.52
CA ARG A 113 1.51 -8.33 16.21
C ARG A 113 2.55 -8.37 17.34
N PHE A 114 2.80 -7.26 18.02
CA PHE A 114 3.73 -7.22 19.15
C PHE A 114 3.23 -8.09 20.31
N VAL A 115 1.91 -8.10 20.58
CA VAL A 115 1.32 -8.97 21.61
C VAL A 115 1.52 -10.45 21.28
N GLU A 116 1.44 -10.83 20.00
CA GLU A 116 1.60 -12.23 19.57
C GLU A 116 3.06 -12.68 19.44
N THR A 117 3.93 -11.82 18.90
CA THR A 117 5.30 -12.21 18.50
C THR A 117 6.38 -11.66 19.42
N GLY A 118 6.07 -10.63 20.22
CA GLY A 118 7.03 -9.89 21.04
C GLY A 118 8.02 -9.04 20.26
N LYS A 119 7.88 -8.94 18.93
CA LYS A 119 8.82 -8.22 18.04
C LYS A 119 8.20 -6.94 17.50
N ALA A 120 8.90 -5.82 17.64
CA ALA A 120 8.49 -4.54 17.06
C ALA A 120 9.71 -3.69 16.67
N ASP A 121 9.58 -2.94 15.58
CA ASP A 121 10.55 -1.93 15.19
C ASP A 121 10.19 -0.60 15.84
N TRP A 122 10.83 -0.32 16.97
CA TRP A 122 10.57 0.88 17.77
C TRP A 122 10.93 2.16 17.01
N SER A 123 11.96 2.12 16.17
CA SER A 123 12.40 3.28 15.39
C SER A 123 11.39 3.65 14.31
N TYR A 124 10.81 2.66 13.64
CA TYR A 124 9.73 2.86 12.70
C TYR A 124 8.47 3.40 13.39
N LEU A 125 8.05 2.80 14.52
CA LEU A 125 6.86 3.24 15.27
C LEU A 125 7.00 4.65 15.83
N ALA A 126 8.20 5.08 16.21
CA ALA A 126 8.48 6.45 16.64
C ALA A 126 8.38 7.49 15.49
N GLY A 127 8.58 7.05 14.24
CA GLY A 127 8.43 7.89 13.04
C GLY A 127 6.99 8.01 12.51
N LEU A 128 6.02 7.37 13.16
CA LEU A 128 4.61 7.50 12.79
C LEU A 128 4.05 8.87 13.18
N SER A 129 3.03 9.35 12.45
CA SER A 129 2.36 10.61 12.73
C SER A 129 1.65 10.59 14.10
N ALA A 130 1.23 11.77 14.57
CA ALA A 130 0.50 11.94 15.84
C ALA A 130 -0.79 11.10 15.90
N ASP A 131 -1.37 10.75 14.75
CA ASP A 131 -2.56 9.91 14.63
C ASP A 131 -2.34 8.46 15.08
N ALA A 132 -1.09 8.01 15.18
CA ALA A 132 -0.73 6.69 15.69
C ALA A 132 -0.72 6.61 17.22
N VAL A 133 -0.65 7.75 17.92
CA VAL A 133 -0.50 7.82 19.39
C VAL A 133 -1.58 7.03 20.13
N PRO A 134 -2.88 7.08 19.77
CA PRO A 134 -3.91 6.30 20.48
C PRO A 134 -3.67 4.79 20.43
N ALA A 135 -3.17 4.27 19.30
CA ALA A 135 -2.82 2.87 19.16
C ALA A 135 -1.55 2.52 19.96
N LEU A 136 -0.54 3.39 19.91
CA LEU A 136 0.73 3.18 20.61
C LEU A 136 0.60 3.19 22.15
N ARG A 137 -0.41 3.88 22.70
CA ARG A 137 -0.71 3.83 24.14
C ARG A 137 -1.26 2.49 24.63
N GLN A 138 -1.65 1.59 23.73
CA GLN A 138 -2.11 0.25 24.11
C GLN A 138 -0.94 -0.71 24.42
N LEU A 139 0.30 -0.31 24.13
CA LEU A 139 1.48 -1.11 24.45
C LEU A 139 1.74 -1.16 25.97
N PRO A 140 2.43 -2.20 26.48
CA PRO A 140 2.91 -2.23 27.86
C PRO A 140 3.84 -1.04 28.18
N PRO A 141 3.91 -0.56 29.44
CA PRO A 141 4.67 0.63 29.82
C PRO A 141 6.15 0.63 29.38
N ARG A 142 6.80 -0.54 29.39
CA ARG A 142 8.19 -0.69 28.92
C ARG A 142 8.33 -0.44 27.42
N ALA A 143 7.37 -0.90 26.62
CA ALA A 143 7.38 -0.72 25.18
C ALA A 143 6.97 0.71 24.78
N GLN A 144 6.09 1.36 25.56
CA GLN A 144 5.80 2.78 25.38
C GLN A 144 7.06 3.63 25.57
N ALA A 145 7.89 3.34 26.58
CA ALA A 145 9.16 4.03 26.79
C ALA A 145 10.11 3.87 25.58
N CYS A 146 10.13 2.70 24.94
CA CYS A 146 10.92 2.48 23.73
C CYS A 146 10.42 3.28 22.51
N VAL A 147 9.10 3.45 22.35
CA VAL A 147 8.54 4.20 21.22
C VAL A 147 8.65 5.71 21.42
N PHE A 148 8.25 6.21 22.60
CA PHE A 148 8.25 7.66 22.88
C PHE A 148 9.63 8.20 23.28
N GLY A 149 10.54 7.33 23.69
CA GLY A 149 11.94 7.68 23.98
C GLY A 149 12.89 7.48 22.79
N ALA A 150 12.46 6.80 21.72
CA ALA A 150 13.28 6.64 20.53
C ALA A 150 13.46 7.98 19.81
N PRO A 151 14.69 8.30 19.33
CA PRO A 151 14.89 9.43 18.45
C PRO A 151 14.00 9.25 17.21
N ALA A 152 13.25 10.29 16.84
CA ALA A 152 12.54 10.29 15.57
C ALA A 152 13.56 10.02 14.44
N PRO A 153 13.25 9.10 13.49
CA PRO A 153 14.12 8.85 12.35
C PRO A 153 14.49 10.16 11.66
N ARG A 154 15.79 10.41 11.46
CA ARG A 154 16.27 11.51 10.63
C ARG A 154 16.26 11.04 9.19
N ASP A 155 15.27 11.46 8.42
CA ASP A 155 15.43 11.53 6.96
C ASP A 155 16.11 12.86 6.64
N ASP A 156 17.40 12.79 6.29
CA ASP A 156 18.24 13.93 5.91
C ASP A 156 18.02 14.33 4.43
N ASP A 157 16.79 14.17 3.91
CA ASP A 157 16.46 14.63 2.56
C ASP A 157 16.18 16.14 2.57
N TRP A 158 16.73 16.84 1.59
CA TRP A 158 16.61 18.30 1.47
C TRP A 158 15.14 18.74 1.26
N LEU A 159 14.32 17.86 0.66
CA LEU A 159 12.88 18.05 0.46
C LEU A 159 12.07 17.98 1.76
N GLU A 160 12.60 17.32 2.79
CA GLU A 160 11.93 17.21 4.08
C GLU A 160 12.43 18.26 5.08
N TRP A 161 13.38 19.12 4.71
CA TRP A 161 13.90 20.15 5.61
C TRP A 161 12.79 21.07 6.11
N ASN A 162 12.65 21.14 7.43
CA ASN A 162 11.65 21.97 8.10
C ASN A 162 12.31 22.79 9.20
N LEU A 163 12.11 24.11 9.19
CA LEU A 163 12.70 25.04 10.18
C LEU A 163 12.29 24.73 11.63
N GLY A 164 11.07 24.22 11.84
CA GLY A 164 10.61 23.76 13.15
C GLY A 164 11.40 22.54 13.64
N ARG A 165 11.69 21.60 12.74
CA ARG A 165 12.50 20.40 13.02
C ARG A 165 13.99 20.72 13.21
N ALA A 166 14.50 21.74 12.51
CA ALA A 166 15.86 22.26 12.73
C ALA A 166 16.01 22.95 14.10
N ARG A 167 14.92 23.46 14.68
CA ARG A 167 14.89 24.09 16.00
C ARG A 167 14.66 23.11 17.15
N SER A 168 14.10 21.92 16.88
CA SER A 168 13.90 20.88 17.90
C SER A 168 15.19 20.09 18.18
N GLY A 169 16.24 20.80 18.57
CA GLY A 169 17.48 20.20 19.04
C GLY A 169 17.23 19.39 20.32
N GLN A 170 17.23 18.07 20.16
CA GLN A 170 17.68 17.03 21.11
C GLN A 170 17.41 17.30 22.60
N THR A 171 16.29 16.80 23.10
CA THR A 171 16.23 16.29 24.49
C THR A 171 16.27 14.77 24.39
N THR A 172 17.47 14.21 24.24
CA THR A 172 17.69 12.77 24.32
C THR A 172 17.62 12.37 25.79
N LEU A 173 16.53 11.72 26.18
CA LEU A 173 16.46 11.03 27.46
C LEU A 173 17.15 9.67 27.27
N ASP A 174 18.20 9.39 28.05
CA ASP A 174 18.95 8.13 28.11
C ASP A 174 18.08 6.96 28.59
N ALA A 175 17.08 6.56 27.80
CA ALA A 175 16.18 5.45 28.13
C ALA A 175 16.48 4.16 27.35
N SER A 176 17.56 4.11 26.56
CA SER A 176 17.75 3.07 25.54
C SER A 176 18.54 1.83 25.97
N GLU A 177 18.86 1.63 27.24
CA GLU A 177 19.44 0.35 27.69
C GLU A 177 18.34 -0.73 27.78
N GLY A 178 17.97 -1.29 26.62
CA GLY A 178 17.04 -2.43 26.52
C GLY A 178 16.10 -2.43 25.30
N CYS A 179 15.97 -1.31 24.60
CA CYS A 179 15.10 -1.18 23.42
C CYS A 179 15.85 -1.54 22.13
N THR A 180 16.40 -2.75 22.05
CA THR A 180 16.96 -3.25 20.78
C THR A 180 15.85 -3.88 19.94
N ALA A 181 15.72 -3.44 18.69
CA ALA A 181 14.88 -4.11 17.69
C ALA A 181 15.39 -5.54 17.50
N ARG A 182 14.52 -6.54 17.68
CA ARG A 182 14.82 -7.96 17.48
C ARG A 182 13.74 -8.64 16.64
#